data_AF-A0AAU9RG43-F1
#
_entry.id   AF-A0AAU9RG43-F1
#
_cell.length_a   1.000
_cell.length_b   1.000
_cell.length_c   1.000
_cell.angle_alpha   90.00
_cell.angle_beta   90.00
_cell.angle_gamma   90.00
#
_symmetry.space_group_name_H-M   'P 1'
#
loop_
_entity.id
_entity.type
_entity.pdbx_description
1 polymer ?
#
loop_
_entity_poly.entity_id
_entity_poly.type
_entity_poly.pdbx_seq_one_letter_code
_entity_poly.pdbx_strand_id
1 'polypeptide(L)'
;MLDGVEIKVFDTPGLKSGVMDQAFNRKILSSIKKVTKKSPPDIVLYVDRLDTQTRDLNDLPLLKTITSSLGSSIWRSAIVTLTHAASAPPDGPSGSPLSYEVFVSQRSHVVQQSIGHAVGDLRMMSPSLMNPVSLVENHPLCRKNREGHKVLPNGQTWRPQLLLLCYSMKILSEANSLSKPQDPLDHRKLFGFRVRSPPLPYMLSSMLQTRAHPKLSSDQGVENADSDIDLADLSDSDQDEEEDEFDQLPPFKPLRKAQIAKLSKEQRKAYFEEYDYRVKLLQKKQWREELRRMREMKKKGKDAAVDEYGFMGEDPDQENGSAAPVATPLPDMVLPLSFDGDTPQYRYRFLEPTSQFLARPVLDTHGWDHDCGYDGVNLEYSLAIASQFPAAVTLQVTKDKKDFSIHLDSSVSAKHGENGSSMAGFDIQNIGKQLAYIIRGETKFKNLKKNKTAAGISITFLGENVATGLKVEDQIAWGKQWALVGSAGTIRCQGDAAYGANFELQRRELDYPIGQIQSTYGLSLIKWRGDWALGFNTLAQFSVGRNSKVAVRAGINNKLSGQITVRTSSSDHLSIALAGIIPLASAVYKKLWPAAGENYSIY
;
A
#
# COMPACT_ATOMS: atom_id res chain seq x y z
N MET A 1 -44.61 -28.23 -21.65
CA MET A 1 -44.55 -28.52 -20.20
C MET A 1 -43.83 -29.85 -20.02
N LEU A 2 -42.76 -29.89 -19.23
CA LEU A 2 -42.16 -31.11 -18.71
C LEU A 2 -42.57 -31.16 -17.23
N ASP A 3 -43.35 -32.16 -16.83
CA ASP A 3 -43.80 -32.36 -15.43
C ASP A 3 -44.34 -31.09 -14.74
N GLY A 4 -45.17 -30.32 -15.44
CA GLY A 4 -45.78 -29.08 -14.92
C GLY A 4 -44.91 -27.82 -15.02
N VAL A 5 -43.65 -27.94 -15.46
CA VAL A 5 -42.75 -26.79 -15.67
C VAL A 5 -42.80 -26.34 -17.14
N GLU A 6 -43.07 -25.04 -17.35
CA GLU A 6 -42.98 -24.42 -18.68
C GLU A 6 -41.52 -24.04 -18.97
N ILE A 7 -40.94 -24.68 -19.99
CA ILE A 7 -39.57 -24.41 -20.45
C ILE A 7 -39.66 -23.78 -21.84
N LYS A 8 -39.10 -22.59 -21.99
CA LYS A 8 -38.98 -21.88 -23.26
C LYS A 8 -37.51 -21.81 -23.67
N VAL A 9 -37.20 -22.40 -24.83
CA VAL A 9 -35.85 -22.41 -25.38
C VAL A 9 -35.81 -21.49 -26.60
N PHE A 10 -34.84 -20.58 -26.62
CA PHE A 10 -34.56 -19.74 -27.79
C PHE A 10 -33.34 -20.31 -28.49
N ASP A 11 -33.55 -20.91 -29.66
CA ASP A 11 -32.44 -21.26 -30.53
C ASP A 11 -31.96 -20.03 -31.31
N THR A 12 -30.65 -19.89 -31.46
CA THR A 12 -30.01 -18.72 -32.09
C THR A 12 -29.12 -19.15 -33.24
N PRO A 13 -29.06 -18.39 -34.35
CA PRO A 13 -28.13 -18.69 -35.44
C PRO A 13 -26.68 -18.74 -34.95
N GLY A 14 -25.89 -19.65 -35.53
CA GLY A 14 -24.47 -19.82 -35.20
C GLY A 14 -23.65 -18.56 -35.49
N LEU A 15 -22.74 -18.24 -34.57
CA LEU A 15 -21.76 -17.17 -34.74
C LEU A 15 -20.48 -17.74 -35.36
N LYS A 16 -19.81 -16.93 -36.17
CA LYS A 16 -18.57 -17.33 -36.85
C LYS A 16 -17.33 -16.84 -36.08
N SER A 17 -16.31 -17.66 -35.95
CA SER A 17 -15.06 -17.31 -35.23
C SER A 17 -14.10 -16.45 -36.07
N GLY A 18 -14.30 -16.35 -37.39
CA GLY A 18 -13.44 -15.57 -38.28
C GLY A 18 -13.46 -14.06 -37.99
N VAL A 19 -12.29 -13.43 -37.95
CA VAL A 19 -12.14 -11.99 -37.70
C VAL A 19 -12.89 -11.14 -38.75
N MET A 20 -12.92 -11.60 -40.00
CA MET A 20 -13.62 -10.94 -41.10
C MET A 20 -15.16 -11.07 -41.01
N ASP A 21 -15.67 -12.02 -40.23
CA ASP A 21 -17.11 -12.27 -40.08
C ASP A 21 -17.75 -11.46 -38.93
N GLN A 22 -17.03 -10.56 -38.28
CA GLN A 22 -17.57 -9.79 -37.14
C GLN A 22 -18.79 -8.93 -37.51
N ALA A 23 -18.86 -8.39 -38.73
CA ALA A 23 -20.02 -7.63 -39.18
C ALA A 23 -21.30 -8.49 -39.21
N PHE A 24 -21.17 -9.74 -39.67
CA PHE A 24 -22.25 -10.73 -39.67
C PHE A 24 -22.68 -11.07 -38.23
N ASN A 25 -21.71 -11.34 -37.35
CA ASN A 25 -21.99 -11.64 -35.94
C ASN A 25 -22.70 -10.48 -35.23
N ARG A 26 -22.30 -9.22 -35.48
CA ARG A 26 -22.97 -8.04 -34.90
C ARG A 26 -24.43 -7.94 -35.36
N LYS A 27 -24.72 -8.25 -36.62
CA LYS A 27 -26.11 -8.27 -37.14
C LYS A 27 -26.96 -9.32 -36.42
N ILE A 28 -26.44 -10.53 -36.23
CA ILE A 28 -27.13 -11.60 -35.48
C ILE A 28 -27.32 -11.19 -34.02
N LEU A 29 -26.26 -10.75 -33.33
CA LEU A 29 -26.30 -10.34 -31.94
C LEU A 29 -27.26 -9.17 -31.69
N SER A 30 -27.40 -8.24 -32.65
CA SER A 30 -28.40 -7.18 -32.58
C SER A 30 -29.83 -7.72 -32.62
N SER A 31 -30.08 -8.79 -33.36
CA SER A 31 -31.38 -9.46 -33.44
C SER A 31 -31.68 -10.23 -32.17
N ILE A 32 -30.69 -10.96 -31.64
CA ILE A 32 -30.77 -11.63 -30.33
C ILE A 32 -31.06 -10.61 -29.23
N LYS A 33 -30.36 -9.47 -29.22
CA LYS A 33 -30.57 -8.39 -28.25
C LYS A 33 -32.01 -7.86 -28.23
N LYS A 34 -32.67 -7.79 -29.39
CA LYS A 34 -34.08 -7.36 -29.47
C LYS A 34 -35.02 -8.39 -28.82
N VAL A 35 -34.74 -9.68 -28.99
CA VAL A 35 -35.52 -10.77 -28.38
C VAL A 35 -35.27 -10.82 -26.87
N THR A 36 -34.01 -10.77 -26.43
CA THR A 36 -33.65 -10.82 -25.01
C THR A 36 -34.11 -9.59 -24.24
N LYS A 37 -34.27 -8.43 -24.89
CA LYS A 37 -34.88 -7.25 -24.27
C LYS A 37 -36.38 -7.40 -24.02
N LYS A 38 -37.09 -8.16 -24.87
CA LYS A 38 -38.53 -8.45 -24.71
C LYS A 38 -38.77 -9.57 -23.71
N SER A 39 -37.93 -10.59 -23.73
CA SER A 39 -37.98 -11.74 -22.83
C SER A 39 -36.57 -12.05 -22.33
N PRO A 40 -36.16 -11.57 -21.14
CA PRO A 40 -34.83 -11.81 -20.62
C PRO A 40 -34.64 -13.31 -20.34
N PRO A 41 -33.51 -13.92 -20.77
CA PRO A 41 -33.25 -15.32 -20.51
C PRO A 41 -32.85 -15.53 -19.05
N ASP A 42 -33.46 -16.52 -18.40
CA ASP A 42 -33.07 -16.97 -17.05
C ASP A 42 -31.66 -17.57 -17.06
N ILE A 43 -31.34 -18.31 -18.11
CA ILE A 43 -30.11 -19.09 -18.27
C ILE A 43 -29.64 -18.95 -19.71
N VAL A 44 -28.32 -18.87 -19.88
CA VAL A 44 -27.69 -18.80 -21.20
C VAL A 44 -26.79 -20.03 -21.37
N LEU A 45 -26.97 -20.78 -22.46
CA LEU A 45 -26.07 -21.87 -22.81
C LEU A 45 -25.06 -21.36 -23.82
N TYR A 46 -23.80 -21.22 -23.41
CA TYR A 46 -22.71 -20.97 -24.35
C TYR A 46 -22.23 -22.31 -24.87
N VAL A 47 -22.55 -22.63 -26.13
CA VAL A 47 -22.29 -23.94 -26.72
C VAL A 47 -21.00 -23.92 -27.52
N ASP A 48 -20.12 -24.87 -27.23
CA ASP A 48 -18.88 -25.10 -27.96
C ASP A 48 -18.63 -26.61 -28.11
N ARG A 49 -17.64 -27.01 -28.89
CA ARG A 49 -17.25 -28.41 -29.13
C ARG A 49 -16.09 -28.81 -28.25
N LEU A 50 -16.17 -30.00 -27.65
CA LEU A 50 -15.10 -30.59 -26.84
C LEU A 50 -13.91 -31.03 -27.72
N ASP A 51 -14.19 -31.56 -28.91
CA ASP A 51 -13.23 -32.14 -29.86
C ASP A 51 -12.46 -31.11 -30.71
N THR A 52 -12.59 -29.83 -30.41
CA THR A 52 -11.85 -28.77 -31.10
C THR A 52 -10.41 -28.70 -30.59
N GLN A 53 -9.44 -28.96 -31.47
CA GLN A 53 -8.00 -29.03 -31.14
C GLN A 53 -7.30 -27.66 -31.03
N THR A 54 -8.01 -26.55 -31.24
CA THR A 54 -7.40 -25.22 -31.20
C THR A 54 -7.13 -24.77 -29.76
N ARG A 55 -5.85 -24.59 -29.44
CA ARG A 55 -5.37 -24.04 -28.16
C ARG A 55 -5.28 -22.52 -28.15
N ASP A 56 -5.62 -21.88 -29.27
CA ASP A 56 -5.43 -20.46 -29.51
C ASP A 56 -6.61 -19.61 -29.03
N LEU A 57 -6.34 -18.36 -28.65
CA LEU A 57 -7.33 -17.35 -28.25
C LEU A 57 -8.17 -16.81 -29.43
N ASN A 58 -8.37 -17.60 -30.49
CA ASN A 58 -9.09 -17.20 -31.70
C ASN A 58 -10.56 -16.86 -31.43
N ASP A 59 -11.13 -17.38 -30.34
CA ASP A 59 -12.50 -17.09 -29.92
C ASP A 59 -12.63 -15.78 -29.13
N LEU A 60 -11.51 -15.18 -28.68
CA LEU A 60 -11.53 -13.96 -27.88
C LEU A 60 -12.20 -12.76 -28.58
N PRO A 61 -11.96 -12.48 -29.87
CA PRO A 61 -12.66 -11.39 -30.58
C PRO A 61 -14.17 -11.63 -30.67
N LEU A 62 -14.59 -12.89 -30.84
CA LEU A 62 -16.00 -13.26 -30.86
C LEU A 62 -16.63 -13.04 -29.48
N LEU A 63 -16.02 -13.54 -28.41
CA LEU A 63 -16.49 -13.37 -27.04
C LEU A 63 -16.56 -11.89 -26.65
N LYS A 64 -15.59 -11.06 -27.04
CA LYS A 64 -15.65 -9.60 -26.86
C LYS A 64 -16.82 -8.96 -27.61
N THR A 65 -17.13 -9.46 -28.81
CA THR A 65 -18.28 -8.99 -29.60
C THR A 65 -19.62 -9.37 -28.93
N ILE A 66 -19.71 -10.57 -28.35
CA ILE A 66 -20.88 -11.02 -27.56
C ILE A 66 -21.05 -10.13 -26.33
N THR A 67 -19.98 -9.94 -25.55
CA THR A 67 -19.98 -9.12 -24.32
C THR A 67 -20.37 -7.67 -24.62
N SER A 68 -19.81 -7.06 -25.66
CA SER A 68 -20.14 -5.68 -26.05
C SER A 68 -21.57 -5.53 -26.57
N SER A 69 -22.10 -6.54 -27.26
CA SER A 69 -23.45 -6.49 -27.84
C SER A 69 -24.54 -6.74 -26.79
N LEU A 70 -24.40 -7.79 -25.99
CA LEU A 70 -25.42 -8.28 -25.04
C LEU A 70 -25.20 -7.80 -23.60
N GLY A 71 -24.00 -7.30 -23.29
CA GLY A 71 -23.60 -6.84 -21.95
C GLY A 71 -22.93 -7.93 -21.13
N SER A 72 -22.03 -7.54 -20.21
CA SER A 72 -21.28 -8.47 -19.36
C SER A 72 -22.15 -9.27 -18.37
N SER A 73 -23.37 -8.82 -18.10
CA SER A 73 -24.32 -9.52 -17.23
C SER A 73 -24.75 -10.88 -17.80
N ILE A 74 -24.68 -11.07 -19.12
CA ILE A 74 -25.10 -12.33 -19.76
C ILE A 74 -24.26 -13.52 -19.31
N TRP A 75 -23.00 -13.26 -18.92
CA TRP A 75 -22.09 -14.29 -18.44
C TRP A 75 -22.36 -14.71 -16.99
N ARG A 76 -23.17 -13.99 -16.22
CA ARG A 76 -23.50 -14.41 -14.83
C ARG A 76 -24.46 -15.59 -14.77
N SER A 77 -25.32 -15.71 -15.77
CA SER A 77 -26.28 -16.81 -15.93
C SER A 77 -25.85 -17.81 -17.02
N ALA A 78 -24.59 -17.75 -17.45
CA ALA A 78 -24.10 -18.60 -18.53
C ALA A 78 -23.55 -19.93 -18.03
N ILE A 79 -23.94 -21.02 -18.70
CA ILE A 79 -23.39 -22.36 -18.57
C ILE A 79 -22.57 -22.65 -19.83
N VAL A 80 -21.30 -23.01 -19.66
CA VAL A 80 -20.46 -23.48 -20.76
C VAL A 80 -20.87 -24.92 -21.09
N THR A 81 -21.35 -25.14 -22.30
CA THR A 81 -21.89 -26.42 -22.75
C THR A 81 -20.99 -27.00 -23.83
N LEU A 82 -20.22 -28.03 -23.49
CA LEU A 82 -19.29 -28.69 -24.41
C LEU A 82 -19.96 -29.89 -25.07
N THR A 83 -20.20 -29.80 -26.38
CA THR A 83 -20.79 -30.85 -27.22
C THR A 83 -19.73 -31.84 -27.69
N HIS A 84 -20.15 -32.97 -28.26
CA HIS A 84 -19.26 -34.07 -28.68
C HIS A 84 -18.49 -34.67 -27.50
N ALA A 85 -19.12 -34.71 -26.32
CA ALA A 85 -18.50 -35.19 -25.10
C ALA A 85 -18.15 -36.69 -25.13
N ALA A 86 -18.65 -37.50 -26.07
CA ALA A 86 -18.23 -38.89 -26.24
C ALA A 86 -17.00 -39.06 -27.15
N SER A 87 -16.36 -37.96 -27.57
CA SER A 87 -15.17 -38.02 -28.44
C SER A 87 -13.98 -38.66 -27.73
N ALA A 88 -13.16 -39.37 -28.51
CA ALA A 88 -11.90 -39.91 -28.02
C ALA A 88 -10.94 -38.76 -27.67
N PRO A 89 -10.27 -38.80 -26.50
CA PRO A 89 -9.24 -37.84 -26.15
C PRO A 89 -8.11 -37.83 -27.19
N PRO A 90 -7.54 -36.67 -27.54
CA PRO A 90 -6.39 -36.60 -28.44
C PRO A 90 -5.14 -37.18 -27.77
N ASP A 91 -4.15 -37.52 -28.61
CA ASP A 91 -2.85 -37.99 -28.15
C ASP A 91 -2.10 -36.88 -27.39
N GLY A 92 -1.57 -37.23 -26.23
CA GLY A 92 -0.77 -36.34 -25.40
C GLY A 92 0.64 -36.10 -25.97
N PRO A 93 1.43 -35.23 -25.33
CA PRO A 93 2.80 -34.90 -25.77
C PRO A 93 3.74 -36.12 -25.86
N SER A 94 3.43 -37.19 -25.12
CA SER A 94 4.14 -38.47 -25.11
C SER A 94 3.67 -39.46 -26.18
N GLY A 95 2.71 -39.10 -27.04
CA GLY A 95 2.11 -39.98 -28.04
C GLY A 95 1.11 -41.00 -27.49
N SER A 96 0.78 -40.94 -26.20
CA SER A 96 -0.28 -41.74 -25.58
C SER A 96 -1.56 -40.91 -25.38
N PRO A 97 -2.77 -41.48 -25.57
CA PRO A 97 -4.02 -40.75 -25.45
C PRO A 97 -4.17 -40.15 -24.05
N LEU A 98 -4.61 -38.88 -23.99
CA LEU A 98 -4.89 -38.21 -22.72
C LEU A 98 -6.01 -38.92 -21.97
N SER A 99 -6.01 -38.82 -20.64
CA SER A 99 -7.19 -39.25 -19.87
C SER A 99 -8.38 -38.35 -20.22
N TYR A 100 -9.58 -38.93 -20.24
CA TYR A 100 -10.80 -38.21 -20.57
C TYR A 100 -11.04 -37.00 -19.64
N GLU A 101 -10.71 -37.13 -18.36
CA GLU A 101 -10.83 -36.04 -17.39
C GLU A 101 -9.86 -34.90 -17.67
N VAL A 102 -8.61 -35.20 -18.03
CA VAL A 102 -7.60 -34.18 -18.39
C VAL A 102 -8.02 -33.46 -19.66
N PHE A 103 -8.51 -34.18 -20.67
CA PHE A 103 -9.01 -33.61 -21.92
C PHE A 103 -10.17 -32.63 -21.68
N VAL A 104 -11.16 -33.04 -20.88
CA VAL A 104 -12.28 -32.19 -20.49
C VAL A 104 -11.82 -30.97 -19.70
N SER A 105 -10.96 -31.17 -18.70
CA SER A 105 -10.47 -30.09 -17.83
C SER A 105 -9.70 -29.03 -18.63
N GLN A 106 -8.83 -29.45 -19.54
CA GLN A 106 -8.06 -28.55 -20.39
C GLN A 106 -8.98 -27.68 -21.27
N ARG A 107 -9.92 -28.29 -22.00
CA ARG A 107 -10.83 -27.52 -22.87
C ARG A 107 -11.74 -26.60 -22.06
N SER A 108 -12.26 -27.08 -20.94
CA SER A 108 -13.09 -26.30 -20.01
C SER A 108 -12.35 -25.04 -19.54
N HIS A 109 -11.10 -25.20 -19.10
CA HIS A 109 -10.30 -24.10 -18.58
C HIS A 109 -10.01 -23.05 -19.66
N VAL A 110 -9.66 -23.47 -20.87
CA VAL A 110 -9.40 -22.55 -22.00
C VAL A 110 -10.63 -21.70 -22.32
N VAL A 111 -11.82 -22.31 -22.39
CA VAL A 111 -13.07 -21.57 -22.68
C VAL A 111 -13.42 -20.62 -21.53
N GLN A 112 -13.34 -21.08 -20.28
CA GLN A 112 -13.64 -20.25 -19.12
C GLN A 112 -12.66 -19.07 -18.98
N GLN A 113 -11.36 -19.29 -19.21
CA GLN A 113 -10.36 -18.21 -19.23
C GLN A 113 -10.63 -17.22 -20.36
N SER A 114 -10.98 -17.70 -21.55
CA SER A 114 -11.30 -16.85 -22.70
C SER A 114 -12.53 -15.97 -22.44
N ILE A 115 -13.57 -16.51 -21.79
CA ILE A 115 -14.73 -15.74 -21.33
C ILE A 115 -14.31 -14.70 -20.29
N GLY A 116 -13.51 -15.09 -19.28
CA GLY A 116 -12.98 -14.17 -18.27
C GLY A 116 -12.21 -12.99 -18.90
N HIS A 117 -11.33 -13.28 -19.85
CA HIS A 117 -10.57 -12.28 -20.61
C HIS A 117 -11.46 -11.36 -21.46
N ALA A 118 -12.55 -11.89 -22.04
CA ALA A 118 -13.48 -11.11 -22.84
C ALA A 118 -14.37 -10.18 -22.01
N VAL A 119 -14.64 -10.53 -20.74
CA VAL A 119 -15.44 -9.71 -19.81
C VAL A 119 -14.65 -8.55 -19.22
N GLY A 120 -13.32 -8.71 -19.05
CA GLY A 120 -12.45 -7.66 -18.50
C GLY A 120 -12.64 -7.40 -17.00
N ASP A 121 -13.41 -8.24 -16.31
CA ASP A 121 -13.64 -8.15 -14.86
C ASP A 121 -12.77 -9.20 -14.15
N LEU A 122 -11.71 -8.75 -13.48
CA LEU A 122 -10.78 -9.58 -12.68
C LEU A 122 -11.50 -10.45 -11.63
N ARG A 123 -12.75 -10.11 -11.26
CA ARG A 123 -13.55 -10.89 -10.30
C ARG A 123 -14.05 -12.22 -10.87
N MET A 124 -14.20 -12.34 -12.19
CA MET A 124 -14.61 -13.60 -12.84
C MET A 124 -13.42 -14.54 -13.14
N MET A 125 -12.19 -14.13 -12.81
CA MET A 125 -11.02 -15.02 -12.79
C MET A 125 -10.87 -15.75 -11.44
N SER A 126 -11.76 -15.48 -10.47
CA SER A 126 -11.80 -16.24 -9.21
C SER A 126 -12.43 -17.62 -9.46
N PRO A 127 -11.81 -18.73 -9.02
CA PRO A 127 -12.30 -20.10 -9.26
C PRO A 127 -13.75 -20.34 -8.81
N SER A 128 -14.21 -19.61 -7.78
CA SER A 128 -15.56 -19.69 -7.23
C SER A 128 -16.64 -18.95 -8.04
N LEU A 129 -16.25 -18.16 -9.05
CA LEU A 129 -17.14 -17.36 -9.90
C LEU A 129 -17.05 -17.73 -11.39
N MET A 130 -16.31 -18.78 -11.73
CA MET A 130 -16.20 -19.27 -13.12
C MET A 130 -17.53 -19.89 -13.57
N ASN A 131 -17.85 -19.76 -14.85
CA ASN A 131 -19.05 -20.35 -15.44
C ASN A 131 -19.03 -21.87 -15.28
N PRO A 132 -20.10 -22.49 -14.75
CA PRO A 132 -20.14 -23.93 -14.64
C PRO A 132 -20.14 -24.57 -16.03
N VAL A 133 -19.53 -25.75 -16.13
CA VAL A 133 -19.39 -26.50 -17.38
C VAL A 133 -20.31 -27.71 -17.37
N SER A 134 -21.00 -27.93 -18.47
CA SER A 134 -21.83 -29.11 -18.73
C SER A 134 -21.37 -29.79 -20.01
N LEU A 135 -21.28 -31.13 -19.96
CA LEU A 135 -20.88 -31.96 -21.09
C LEU A 135 -22.12 -32.52 -21.77
N VAL A 136 -22.18 -32.48 -23.10
CA VAL A 136 -23.37 -32.87 -23.87
C VAL A 136 -22.99 -33.79 -25.02
N GLU A 137 -23.75 -34.88 -25.17
CA GLU A 137 -23.63 -35.77 -26.33
C GLU A 137 -24.96 -35.95 -27.06
N ASN A 138 -25.04 -35.32 -28.23
CA ASN A 138 -26.22 -35.32 -29.09
C ASN A 138 -26.23 -36.47 -30.08
N HIS A 139 -25.08 -37.11 -30.35
CA HIS A 139 -24.96 -38.19 -31.31
C HIS A 139 -25.96 -39.33 -31.00
N PRO A 140 -26.66 -39.88 -32.01
CA PRO A 140 -27.64 -40.94 -31.80
C PRO A 140 -27.01 -42.23 -31.25
N LEU A 141 -25.75 -42.50 -31.61
CA LEU A 141 -24.98 -43.66 -31.13
C LEU A 141 -24.34 -43.46 -29.74
N CYS A 142 -24.70 -42.41 -29.00
CA CYS A 142 -24.23 -42.24 -27.62
C CYS A 142 -24.55 -43.48 -26.79
N ARG A 143 -23.58 -43.97 -26.01
CA ARG A 143 -23.76 -45.10 -25.09
C ARG A 143 -24.94 -44.83 -24.17
N LYS A 144 -25.74 -45.87 -23.90
CA LYS A 144 -26.88 -45.81 -22.97
C LYS A 144 -26.64 -46.70 -21.76
N ASN A 145 -27.16 -46.31 -20.60
CA ASN A 145 -27.21 -47.18 -19.42
C ASN A 145 -28.32 -48.24 -19.58
N ARG A 146 -28.46 -49.12 -18.58
CA ARG A 146 -29.53 -50.14 -18.53
C ARG A 146 -30.95 -49.55 -18.55
N GLU A 147 -31.10 -48.29 -18.15
CA GLU A 147 -32.36 -47.54 -18.11
C GLU A 147 -32.64 -46.78 -19.42
N GLY A 148 -31.75 -46.87 -20.43
CA GLY A 148 -31.90 -46.18 -21.72
C GLY A 148 -31.45 -44.72 -21.76
N HIS A 149 -30.93 -44.17 -20.65
CA HIS A 149 -30.37 -42.83 -20.58
C HIS A 149 -29.01 -42.73 -21.28
N LYS A 150 -28.75 -41.64 -21.99
CA LYS A 150 -27.44 -41.37 -22.62
C LYS A 150 -26.38 -41.10 -21.55
N VAL A 151 -25.26 -41.82 -21.64
CA VAL A 151 -24.15 -41.78 -20.69
C VAL A 151 -22.86 -41.34 -21.38
N LEU A 152 -22.11 -40.48 -20.70
CA LEU A 152 -20.81 -39.99 -21.14
C LEU A 152 -19.67 -40.97 -20.76
N PRO A 153 -18.45 -40.82 -21.33
CA PRO A 153 -17.31 -41.68 -20.99
C PRO A 153 -16.94 -41.74 -19.49
N ASN A 154 -17.27 -40.70 -18.73
CA ASN A 154 -17.10 -40.64 -17.27
C ASN A 154 -18.22 -41.33 -16.47
N GLY A 155 -19.18 -41.99 -17.14
CA GLY A 155 -20.30 -42.68 -16.51
C GLY A 155 -21.49 -41.79 -16.12
N GLN A 156 -21.45 -40.49 -16.39
CA GLN A 156 -22.51 -39.55 -16.02
C GLN A 156 -23.63 -39.49 -17.06
N THR A 157 -24.88 -39.35 -16.60
CA THR A 157 -26.04 -39.08 -17.45
C THR A 157 -26.19 -37.58 -17.68
N TRP A 158 -25.85 -37.13 -18.88
CA TRP A 158 -25.70 -35.68 -19.13
C TRP A 158 -27.00 -34.88 -19.11
N ARG A 159 -28.12 -35.49 -19.55
CA ARG A 159 -29.40 -34.78 -19.67
C ARG A 159 -29.95 -34.33 -18.31
N PRO A 160 -30.09 -35.21 -17.30
CA PRO A 160 -30.49 -34.77 -15.95
C PRO A 160 -29.51 -33.78 -15.34
N GLN A 161 -28.20 -33.95 -15.57
CA GLN A 161 -27.17 -33.08 -15.02
C GLN A 161 -27.25 -31.65 -15.57
N LEU A 162 -27.45 -31.50 -16.89
CA LEU A 162 -27.65 -30.18 -17.51
C LEU A 162 -28.91 -29.49 -16.97
N LEU A 163 -30.02 -30.23 -16.84
CA LEU A 163 -31.27 -29.69 -16.31
C LEU A 163 -31.14 -29.28 -14.84
N LEU A 164 -30.48 -30.10 -14.02
CA LEU A 164 -30.20 -29.81 -12.61
C LEU A 164 -29.34 -28.55 -12.48
N LEU A 165 -28.31 -28.41 -13.30
CA LEU A 165 -27.46 -27.23 -13.31
C LEU A 165 -28.23 -25.97 -13.71
N CYS A 166 -29.09 -26.08 -14.73
CA CYS A 166 -29.97 -25.01 -15.15
C CYS A 166 -30.88 -24.56 -14.00
N TYR A 167 -31.59 -25.51 -13.38
CA TYR A 167 -32.50 -25.24 -12.28
C TYR A 167 -31.78 -24.62 -11.06
N SER A 168 -30.59 -25.13 -10.73
CA SER A 168 -29.77 -24.62 -9.63
C SER A 168 -29.33 -23.17 -9.86
N MET A 169 -28.89 -22.84 -11.08
CA MET A 169 -28.52 -21.46 -11.43
C MET A 169 -29.71 -20.51 -11.40
N LYS A 170 -30.89 -20.95 -11.84
CA LYS A 170 -32.12 -20.14 -11.76
C LYS A 170 -32.47 -19.81 -10.30
N ILE A 171 -32.54 -20.83 -9.43
CA ILE A 171 -32.84 -20.63 -8.00
C ILE A 171 -31.80 -19.70 -7.35
N LEU A 172 -30.52 -19.90 -7.65
CA LEU A 172 -29.45 -19.08 -7.09
C LEU A 172 -29.53 -17.63 -7.57
N SER A 173 -29.95 -17.40 -8.81
CA SER A 173 -30.22 -16.06 -9.35
C SER A 173 -31.40 -15.38 -8.63
N GLU A 174 -32.50 -16.10 -8.42
CA GLU A 174 -33.68 -15.61 -7.72
C GLU A 174 -33.39 -15.31 -6.24
N ALA A 175 -32.71 -16.22 -5.53
CA ALA A 175 -32.29 -16.01 -4.14
C ALA A 175 -31.37 -14.78 -3.99
N ASN A 176 -30.45 -14.56 -4.93
CA ASN A 176 -29.59 -13.37 -4.97
C ASN A 176 -30.32 -12.08 -5.35
N SER A 177 -31.50 -12.19 -5.97
CA SER A 177 -32.36 -11.04 -6.25
C SER A 177 -33.17 -10.62 -5.01
N LEU A 178 -33.60 -11.59 -4.21
CA LEU A 178 -34.39 -11.40 -2.98
C LEU A 178 -33.55 -10.94 -1.78
N SER A 179 -32.27 -11.31 -1.73
CA SER A 179 -31.35 -10.97 -0.64
C SER A 179 -30.76 -9.55 -0.71
N LYS A 180 -31.12 -8.76 -1.72
CA LYS A 180 -30.69 -7.36 -1.81
C LYS A 180 -31.70 -6.47 -1.09
N PRO A 181 -31.33 -5.73 -0.03
CA PRO A 181 -32.17 -4.63 0.44
C PRO A 181 -32.38 -3.63 -0.71
N GLN A 182 -33.58 -3.03 -0.77
CA GLN A 182 -33.90 -1.97 -1.73
C GLN A 182 -32.94 -0.78 -1.53
N ASP A 183 -31.86 -0.75 -2.31
CA ASP A 183 -31.17 0.51 -2.58
C ASP A 183 -32.08 1.35 -3.49
N PRO A 184 -32.28 2.65 -3.18
CA PRO A 184 -33.06 3.53 -4.03
C PRO A 184 -32.46 3.53 -5.44
N LEU A 185 -33.35 3.46 -6.43
CA LEU A 185 -33.08 3.30 -7.87
C LEU A 185 -31.92 4.17 -8.38
N ASP A 186 -30.72 3.59 -8.42
CA ASP A 186 -29.54 4.22 -9.03
C ASP A 186 -29.53 3.94 -10.53
N HIS A 187 -30.06 4.88 -11.32
CA HIS A 187 -30.00 4.89 -12.79
C HIS A 187 -28.59 5.17 -13.35
N ARG A 188 -27.53 5.09 -12.53
CA ARG A 188 -26.18 5.55 -12.90
C ARG A 188 -25.20 4.42 -13.26
N LYS A 189 -25.67 3.39 -13.98
CA LYS A 189 -24.81 2.32 -14.52
C LYS A 189 -24.45 2.59 -15.98
N LEU A 190 -23.26 3.14 -16.21
CA LEU A 190 -22.52 2.97 -17.45
C LEU A 190 -21.42 1.92 -17.20
N PHE A 191 -21.28 0.96 -18.11
CA PHE A 191 -20.17 -0.03 -18.17
C PHE A 191 -19.95 -1.04 -17.03
N GLY A 192 -20.94 -1.31 -16.17
CA GLY A 192 -20.95 -2.56 -15.37
C GLY A 192 -19.91 -2.66 -14.24
N PHE A 193 -19.09 -1.64 -14.02
CA PHE A 193 -18.32 -1.50 -12.79
C PHE A 193 -19.28 -1.15 -11.64
N ARG A 194 -19.14 -1.83 -10.49
CA ARG A 194 -19.65 -1.24 -9.24
C ARG A 194 -18.76 -0.02 -9.01
N VAL A 195 -19.28 1.18 -9.26
CA VAL A 195 -18.69 2.41 -8.74
C VAL A 195 -18.87 2.34 -7.23
N ARG A 196 -17.97 1.62 -6.55
CA ARG A 196 -17.84 1.78 -5.11
C ARG A 196 -17.43 3.24 -4.95
N SER A 197 -18.23 4.02 -4.21
CA SER A 197 -17.88 5.40 -3.92
C SER A 197 -16.44 5.43 -3.41
N PRO A 198 -15.54 6.25 -3.98
CA PRO A 198 -14.16 6.29 -3.54
C PRO A 198 -14.12 6.57 -2.04
N PRO A 199 -13.17 5.99 -1.29
CA PRO A 199 -13.05 6.24 0.15
C PRO A 199 -12.51 7.65 0.37
N LEU A 200 -13.37 8.67 0.18
CA LEU A 200 -13.01 10.08 0.31
C LEU A 200 -12.37 10.42 1.67
N PRO A 201 -12.82 9.85 2.82
CA PRO A 201 -12.13 10.07 4.09
C PRO A 201 -10.67 9.61 4.11
N TYR A 202 -10.38 8.46 3.47
CA TYR A 202 -9.01 7.94 3.37
C TYR A 202 -8.13 8.83 2.49
N MET A 203 -8.65 9.23 1.33
CA MET A 203 -7.93 10.10 0.39
C MET A 203 -7.66 11.48 1.00
N LEU A 204 -8.64 12.04 1.71
CA LEU A 204 -8.51 13.28 2.46
C LEU A 204 -7.47 13.15 3.57
N SER A 205 -7.49 12.05 4.34
CA SER A 205 -6.49 11.80 5.39
C SER A 205 -5.07 11.71 4.82
N SER A 206 -4.88 11.01 3.69
CA SER A 206 -3.58 10.93 3.01
C SER A 206 -3.12 12.30 2.50
N MET A 207 -4.02 13.13 1.98
CA MET A 207 -3.70 14.50 1.55
C MET A 207 -3.33 15.40 2.73
N LEU A 208 -4.03 15.30 3.87
CA LEU A 208 -3.80 16.16 5.04
C LEU A 208 -2.50 15.85 5.80
N GLN A 209 -1.82 14.74 5.51
CA GLN A 209 -0.51 14.44 6.08
C GLN A 209 0.52 15.50 5.64
N THR A 210 1.27 16.04 6.59
CA THR A 210 2.39 16.93 6.34
C THR A 210 3.52 16.16 5.67
N ARG A 211 4.07 16.68 4.56
CA ARG A 211 5.25 16.13 3.89
C ARG A 211 6.35 17.18 3.74
N ALA A 212 7.60 16.76 3.94
CA ALA A 212 8.76 17.61 3.73
C ALA A 212 9.06 17.75 2.22
N HIS A 213 9.46 18.94 1.77
CA HIS A 213 9.91 19.13 0.39
C HIS A 213 11.30 18.50 0.23
N PRO A 214 11.56 17.72 -0.84
CA PRO A 214 12.90 17.24 -1.18
C PRO A 214 13.90 18.39 -1.22
N LYS A 215 15.12 18.17 -0.71
CA LYS A 215 16.20 19.16 -0.67
C LYS A 215 17.47 18.62 -1.34
N LEU A 216 18.26 19.53 -1.93
CA LEU A 216 19.56 19.23 -2.53
C LEU A 216 20.54 18.74 -1.45
N SER A 217 21.52 17.92 -1.83
CA SER A 217 22.55 17.37 -0.93
C SER A 217 23.37 18.46 -0.22
N SER A 218 23.57 19.62 -0.84
CA SER A 218 24.19 20.81 -0.22
C SER A 218 23.35 21.43 0.91
N ASP A 219 22.05 21.14 0.98
CA ASP A 219 21.12 21.57 2.03
C ASP A 219 20.67 20.41 2.95
N GLN A 220 20.99 19.15 2.60
CA GLN A 220 20.64 17.96 3.39
C GLN A 220 21.35 17.92 4.75
N GLY A 221 22.53 18.54 4.89
CA GLY A 221 23.22 18.63 6.18
C GLY A 221 22.52 19.53 7.22
N VAL A 222 21.60 20.40 6.80
CA VAL A 222 21.09 21.49 7.66
C VAL A 222 19.66 21.25 8.16
N GLU A 223 18.92 20.31 7.57
CA GLU A 223 17.51 20.05 7.95
C GLU A 223 17.14 18.55 7.87
N ASN A 224 18.10 17.63 8.03
CA ASN A 224 17.85 16.17 8.08
C ASN A 224 17.59 15.62 9.50
N ALA A 225 17.31 16.49 10.45
CA ALA A 225 16.41 16.18 11.54
C ALA A 225 15.14 16.98 11.27
N ASP A 226 13.96 16.40 11.53
CA ASP A 226 12.62 17.05 11.50
C ASP A 226 12.50 18.27 12.48
N SER A 227 13.60 18.91 12.81
CA SER A 227 13.67 20.13 13.57
C SER A 227 13.29 21.33 12.69
N ASP A 228 12.01 21.70 12.68
CA ASP A 228 11.51 23.03 12.28
C ASP A 228 12.08 24.22 13.08
N ILE A 229 13.27 24.08 13.63
CA ILE A 229 13.99 25.17 14.27
C ILE A 229 14.79 25.83 13.14
N ASP A 230 14.21 26.89 12.58
CA ASP A 230 14.96 27.85 11.80
C ASP A 230 16.22 28.24 12.59
N LEU A 231 17.39 28.10 11.94
CA LEU A 231 18.73 28.41 12.43
C LEU A 231 18.89 29.85 13.00
N ALA A 232 17.85 30.67 12.85
CA ALA A 232 17.72 32.04 13.33
C ALA A 232 17.21 32.18 14.78
N ASP A 233 16.77 31.09 15.44
CA ASP A 233 16.26 31.15 16.84
C ASP A 233 17.32 30.76 17.89
N LEU A 234 18.58 30.61 17.49
CA LEU A 234 19.72 30.68 18.40
C LEU A 234 20.13 32.15 18.50
N SER A 235 19.54 32.85 19.46
CA SER A 235 19.99 34.19 19.87
C SER A 235 21.50 34.16 20.13
N ASP A 236 22.23 35.13 19.58
CA ASP A 236 23.64 35.38 19.90
C ASP A 236 23.86 35.71 21.39
N SER A 237 22.78 36.01 22.14
CA SER A 237 22.87 36.37 23.56
C SER A 237 23.24 35.23 24.51
N ASP A 238 23.11 33.97 24.09
CA ASP A 238 23.47 32.80 24.91
C ASP A 238 24.87 32.24 24.53
N GLN A 239 25.64 32.97 23.72
CA GLN A 239 26.94 32.51 23.20
C GLN A 239 28.07 32.59 24.24
N ASP A 240 28.01 33.54 25.17
CA ASP A 240 29.17 33.84 26.01
C ASP A 240 29.09 33.23 27.43
N GLU A 241 27.90 32.91 27.96
CA GLU A 241 27.78 32.45 29.37
C GLU A 241 27.94 30.92 29.57
N GLU A 242 27.71 30.10 28.53
CA GLU A 242 27.78 28.64 28.62
C GLU A 242 29.10 28.03 28.11
N GLU A 243 29.92 28.77 27.34
CA GLU A 243 31.26 28.29 26.92
C GLU A 243 32.19 28.11 28.14
N ASP A 244 32.01 28.95 29.15
CA ASP A 244 32.80 28.96 30.37
C ASP A 244 32.57 27.71 31.25
N GLU A 245 31.39 27.08 31.22
CA GLU A 245 31.10 25.96 32.14
C GLU A 245 31.82 24.67 31.75
N PHE A 246 32.04 24.40 30.46
CA PHE A 246 32.76 23.19 30.03
C PHE A 246 34.25 23.27 30.31
N ASP A 247 34.86 24.40 29.96
CA ASP A 247 36.30 24.59 30.03
C ASP A 247 36.78 24.72 31.49
N GLN A 248 35.85 24.94 32.43
CA GLN A 248 36.07 24.88 33.88
C GLN A 248 35.97 23.48 34.49
N LEU A 249 35.45 22.46 33.78
CA LEU A 249 35.30 21.11 34.33
C LEU A 249 36.60 20.29 34.22
N PRO A 250 37.02 19.58 35.29
CA PRO A 250 38.24 18.78 35.27
C PRO A 250 38.13 17.61 34.28
N PRO A 251 39.23 17.12 33.68
CA PRO A 251 39.20 16.03 32.70
C PRO A 251 38.54 14.76 33.26
N PHE A 252 37.53 14.24 32.55
CA PHE A 252 36.81 13.04 32.96
C PHE A 252 37.41 11.78 32.34
N LYS A 253 37.80 10.82 33.17
CA LYS A 253 38.24 9.51 32.71
C LYS A 253 37.15 8.46 32.99
N PRO A 254 36.54 7.86 31.96
CA PRO A 254 35.49 6.86 32.17
C PRO A 254 36.04 5.64 32.92
N LEU A 255 35.35 5.22 33.98
CA LEU A 255 35.65 4.01 34.74
C LEU A 255 35.37 2.76 33.89
N ARG A 256 36.21 1.73 34.03
CA ARG A 256 35.96 0.43 33.37
C ARG A 256 34.81 -0.30 34.04
N LYS A 257 34.12 -1.21 33.32
CA LYS A 257 32.99 -2.02 33.84
C LYS A 257 33.32 -2.70 35.20
N ALA A 258 34.53 -3.21 35.37
CA ALA A 258 35.00 -3.84 36.61
C ALA A 258 35.15 -2.86 37.79
N GLN A 259 35.42 -1.59 37.53
CA GLN A 259 35.52 -0.53 38.54
C GLN A 259 34.14 -0.01 38.94
N ILE A 260 33.22 0.09 37.97
CA ILE A 260 31.82 0.48 38.21
C ILE A 260 31.09 -0.56 39.09
N ALA A 261 31.43 -1.84 38.94
CA ALA A 261 30.86 -2.92 39.76
C ALA A 261 31.27 -2.86 41.24
N LYS A 262 32.36 -2.15 41.57
CA LYS A 262 32.86 -1.99 42.95
C LYS A 262 32.24 -0.78 43.67
N LEU A 263 31.48 0.06 42.97
CA LEU A 263 30.84 1.26 43.54
C LEU A 263 29.54 0.90 44.27
N SER A 264 29.18 1.70 45.28
CA SER A 264 27.86 1.63 45.89
C SER A 264 26.77 2.03 44.88
N LYS A 265 25.50 1.67 45.13
CA LYS A 265 24.39 2.02 44.22
C LYS A 265 24.25 3.53 44.01
N GLU A 266 24.47 4.31 45.07
CA GLU A 266 24.40 5.78 45.05
C GLU A 266 25.58 6.38 44.28
N GLN A 267 26.81 5.90 44.53
CA GLN A 267 28.00 6.34 43.80
C GLN A 267 27.92 6.00 42.31
N ARG A 268 27.39 4.82 41.98
CA ARG A 268 27.17 4.40 40.60
C ARG A 268 26.13 5.27 39.90
N LYS A 269 25.06 5.66 40.60
CA LYS A 269 24.04 6.57 40.07
C LYS A 269 24.61 7.97 39.82
N ALA A 270 25.31 8.54 40.80
CA ALA A 270 25.96 9.85 40.67
C ALA A 270 27.00 9.89 39.54
N TYR A 271 27.85 8.84 39.44
CA TYR A 271 28.81 8.70 38.34
C TYR A 271 28.11 8.69 36.97
N PHE A 272 26.97 8.02 36.88
CA PHE A 272 26.22 7.98 35.63
C PHE A 272 25.52 9.32 35.31
N GLU A 273 24.98 10.01 36.31
CA GLU A 273 24.41 11.35 36.10
C GLU A 273 25.47 12.35 35.61
N GLU A 274 26.65 12.37 36.24
CA GLU A 274 27.74 13.27 35.86
C GLU A 274 28.30 12.94 34.46
N TYR A 275 28.49 11.66 34.14
CA TYR A 275 28.95 11.27 32.81
C TYR A 275 27.91 11.59 31.73
N ASP A 276 26.61 11.43 32.01
CA ASP A 276 25.56 11.80 31.04
C ASP A 276 25.51 13.32 30.82
N TYR A 277 25.71 14.11 31.87
CA TYR A 277 25.85 15.56 31.77
C TYR A 277 27.01 15.95 30.84
N ARG A 278 28.19 15.37 31.05
CA ARG A 278 29.39 15.65 30.24
C ARG A 278 29.24 15.19 28.79
N VAL A 279 28.59 14.05 28.54
CA VAL A 279 28.30 13.57 27.18
C VAL A 279 27.32 14.50 26.47
N LYS A 280 26.25 14.94 27.14
CA LYS A 280 25.32 15.93 26.58
C LYS A 280 26.04 17.24 26.23
N LEU A 281 26.92 17.71 27.10
CA LEU A 281 27.67 18.93 26.86
C LEU A 281 28.65 18.81 25.68
N LEU A 282 29.34 17.66 25.57
CA LEU A 282 30.19 17.34 24.41
C LEU A 282 29.38 17.28 23.11
N GLN A 283 28.21 16.65 23.12
CA GLN A 283 27.30 16.62 21.96
C GLN A 283 26.82 18.02 21.60
N LYS A 284 26.52 18.87 22.59
CA LYS A 284 26.17 20.30 22.39
C LYS A 284 27.32 21.06 21.73
N LYS A 285 28.57 20.83 22.17
CA LYS A 285 29.78 21.44 21.59
C LYS A 285 30.00 20.99 20.13
N GLN A 286 29.95 19.68 19.87
CA GLN A 286 30.07 19.11 18.52
C GLN A 286 29.00 19.66 17.57
N TRP A 287 27.74 19.67 18.01
CA TRP A 287 26.63 20.19 17.22
C TRP A 287 26.77 21.69 16.91
N ARG A 288 27.22 22.50 17.88
CA ARG A 288 27.49 23.93 17.66
C ARG A 288 28.64 24.16 16.69
N GLU A 289 29.72 23.39 16.78
CA GLU A 289 30.87 23.49 15.86
C GLU A 289 30.47 23.12 14.43
N GLU A 290 29.68 22.06 14.26
CA GLU A 290 29.08 21.70 12.97
C GLU A 290 28.19 22.84 12.44
N LEU A 291 27.32 23.42 13.26
CA LEU A 291 26.50 24.58 12.89
C LEU A 291 27.35 25.79 12.45
N ARG A 292 28.47 26.06 13.14
CA ARG A 292 29.39 27.16 12.81
C ARG A 292 30.07 26.93 11.46
N ARG A 293 30.61 25.72 11.23
CA ARG A 293 31.19 25.32 9.94
C ARG A 293 30.17 25.43 8.80
N MET A 294 28.92 25.03 9.03
CA MET A 294 27.86 25.11 8.02
C MET A 294 27.44 26.56 7.73
N ARG A 295 27.39 27.45 8.74
CA ARG A 295 27.16 28.90 8.53
C ARG A 295 28.29 29.53 7.71
N GLU A 296 29.53 29.15 7.99
CA GLU A 296 30.70 29.61 7.24
C GLU A 296 30.69 29.13 5.79
N MET A 297 30.29 27.88 5.53
CA MET A 297 30.09 27.37 4.17
C MET A 297 28.96 28.11 3.44
N LYS A 298 27.85 28.42 4.11
CA LYS A 298 26.77 29.24 3.53
C LYS A 298 27.20 30.67 3.24
N LYS A 299 28.00 31.29 4.11
CA LYS A 299 28.53 32.65 3.90
C LYS A 299 29.51 32.67 2.73
N LYS A 300 30.47 31.73 2.68
CA LYS A 300 31.41 31.57 1.55
C LYS A 300 30.70 31.28 0.23
N GLY A 301 29.63 30.47 0.23
CA GLY A 301 28.83 30.22 -0.97
C GLY A 301 28.00 31.42 -1.43
N LYS A 302 27.64 32.33 -0.51
CA LYS A 302 26.94 33.58 -0.83
C LYS A 302 27.91 34.65 -1.37
N ASP A 303 29.12 34.70 -0.81
CA ASP A 303 30.19 35.60 -1.27
C ASP A 303 30.72 35.18 -2.66
N ALA A 304 30.87 33.88 -2.92
CA ALA A 304 31.25 33.35 -4.24
C ALA A 304 30.23 33.66 -5.37
N ALA A 305 28.95 33.82 -5.04
CA ALA A 305 27.91 34.19 -6.01
C ALA A 305 27.87 35.71 -6.29
N VAL A 306 28.53 36.53 -5.47
CA VAL A 306 28.62 37.99 -5.66
C VAL A 306 29.86 38.35 -6.50
N ASP A 307 30.90 37.53 -6.49
CA ASP A 307 32.16 37.78 -7.22
C ASP A 307 32.14 37.34 -8.70
N GLU A 308 31.04 36.77 -9.21
CA GLU A 308 30.93 36.29 -10.61
C GLU A 308 30.57 37.40 -11.62
N TYR A 309 31.26 38.55 -11.54
CA TYR A 309 31.39 39.51 -12.65
C TYR A 309 32.84 40.02 -12.71
N GLY A 310 33.79 39.11 -12.93
CA GLY A 310 35.19 39.51 -13.11
C GLY A 310 36.14 38.35 -13.35
N PHE A 311 36.53 38.21 -14.63
CA PHE A 311 37.77 37.60 -15.10
C PHE A 311 37.80 36.06 -15.29
N MET A 312 37.87 35.65 -16.56
CA MET A 312 38.28 34.31 -16.99
C MET A 312 39.76 34.08 -16.67
N GLY A 313 40.08 32.94 -16.07
CA GLY A 313 41.43 32.44 -15.87
C GLY A 313 41.41 30.92 -15.69
N GLU A 314 42.27 30.25 -16.44
CA GLU A 314 42.37 28.80 -16.66
C GLU A 314 42.65 27.99 -15.37
N ASP A 315 42.11 26.75 -15.33
CA ASP A 315 42.52 25.61 -14.48
C ASP A 315 44.06 25.44 -14.46
N PRO A 316 44.71 24.89 -13.40
CA PRO A 316 44.32 23.63 -12.75
C PRO A 316 44.61 23.51 -11.23
N ASP A 317 43.79 22.74 -10.51
CA ASP A 317 44.21 21.82 -9.43
C ASP A 317 42.96 21.24 -8.74
N GLN A 318 42.41 20.19 -9.36
CA GLN A 318 41.37 19.33 -8.79
C GLN A 318 42.02 18.24 -7.91
N GLU A 319 42.59 18.63 -6.76
CA GLU A 319 42.95 17.70 -5.68
C GLU A 319 42.35 18.18 -4.35
N ASN A 320 41.03 18.13 -4.27
CA ASN A 320 40.31 17.94 -3.01
C ASN A 320 38.89 17.47 -3.36
N GLY A 321 38.79 16.24 -3.83
CA GLY A 321 37.51 15.55 -3.95
C GLY A 321 36.88 15.47 -2.57
N SER A 322 35.90 16.33 -2.30
CA SER A 322 35.04 16.21 -1.13
C SER A 322 34.43 14.82 -1.16
N ALA A 323 34.87 13.96 -0.25
CA ALA A 323 34.35 12.62 -0.11
C ALA A 323 32.83 12.71 0.01
N ALA A 324 32.12 12.11 -0.96
CA ALA A 324 30.69 11.91 -0.88
C ALA A 324 30.35 11.29 0.49
N PRO A 325 29.27 11.70 1.17
CA PRO A 325 28.91 11.14 2.45
C PRO A 325 28.78 9.62 2.27
N VAL A 326 29.71 8.89 2.87
CA VAL A 326 29.70 7.43 2.89
C VAL A 326 28.38 7.05 3.53
N ALA A 327 27.48 6.45 2.74
CA ALA A 327 26.23 5.91 3.24
C ALA A 327 26.59 4.97 4.39
N THR A 328 26.16 5.32 5.61
CA THR A 328 26.46 4.51 6.79
C THR A 328 25.89 3.11 6.54
N PRO A 329 26.73 2.07 6.48
CA PRO A 329 26.26 0.72 6.17
C PRO A 329 25.28 0.31 7.27
N LEU A 330 24.05 -0.05 6.88
CA LEU A 330 23.11 -0.66 7.81
C LEU A 330 23.65 -2.04 8.20
N PRO A 331 23.52 -2.48 9.46
CA PRO A 331 23.91 -3.82 9.87
C PRO A 331 23.18 -4.87 9.02
N ASP A 332 23.92 -5.86 8.53
CA ASP A 332 23.36 -7.03 7.84
C ASP A 332 22.17 -7.58 8.67
N MET A 333 20.99 -7.68 8.04
CA MET A 333 19.80 -8.18 8.72
C MET A 333 19.99 -9.67 9.03
N VAL A 334 20.05 -10.00 10.31
CA VAL A 334 20.19 -11.39 10.77
C VAL A 334 18.87 -12.11 10.54
N LEU A 335 18.84 -12.97 9.51
CA LEU A 335 17.73 -13.89 9.26
C LEU A 335 17.56 -14.88 10.43
N PRO A 336 16.33 -15.31 10.75
CA PRO A 336 16.09 -16.35 11.74
C PRO A 336 16.82 -17.65 11.36
N LEU A 337 17.32 -18.37 12.37
CA LEU A 337 18.03 -19.63 12.16
C LEU A 337 17.05 -20.68 11.64
N SER A 338 17.25 -21.17 10.41
CA SER A 338 16.54 -22.34 9.89
C SER A 338 16.95 -23.60 10.68
N PHE A 339 15.99 -24.49 10.96
CA PHE A 339 16.23 -25.73 11.71
C PHE A 339 17.01 -26.80 10.93
N ASP A 340 17.23 -26.60 9.62
CA ASP A 340 18.00 -27.52 8.78
C ASP A 340 19.52 -27.31 8.98
N GLY A 341 20.17 -28.33 9.53
CA GLY A 341 21.58 -28.30 9.96
C GLY A 341 22.63 -28.40 8.86
N ASP A 342 22.25 -28.53 7.58
CA ASP A 342 23.16 -29.09 6.57
C ASP A 342 23.74 -28.12 5.54
N THR A 343 23.51 -26.80 5.61
CA THR A 343 24.25 -25.87 4.71
C THR A 343 24.27 -24.40 5.18
N PRO A 344 25.32 -23.93 5.88
CA PRO A 344 25.45 -22.52 6.27
C PRO A 344 25.85 -21.57 5.11
N GLN A 345 26.01 -22.08 3.89
CA GLN A 345 26.68 -21.37 2.78
C GLN A 345 25.77 -20.57 1.83
N TYR A 346 24.43 -20.71 1.91
CA TYR A 346 23.49 -19.98 1.04
C TYR A 346 22.79 -18.80 1.73
N ARG A 347 23.46 -18.13 2.67
CA ARG A 347 22.92 -16.88 3.25
C ARG A 347 23.07 -15.76 2.23
N TYR A 348 21.94 -15.28 1.71
CA TYR A 348 21.88 -14.11 0.84
C TYR A 348 22.56 -12.94 1.53
N ARG A 349 23.71 -12.51 1.00
CA ARG A 349 24.34 -11.26 1.43
C ARG A 349 23.69 -10.13 0.67
N PHE A 350 23.28 -9.10 1.39
CA PHE A 350 22.86 -7.87 0.76
C PHE A 350 24.11 -7.23 0.13
N LEU A 351 24.22 -7.33 -1.20
CA LEU A 351 25.28 -6.64 -1.93
C LEU A 351 24.87 -5.17 -1.99
N GLU A 352 25.45 -4.36 -1.11
CA GLU A 352 25.25 -2.91 -1.08
C GLU A 352 25.63 -2.36 -2.46
N PRO A 353 24.68 -1.83 -3.25
CA PRO A 353 25.00 -1.29 -4.55
C PRO A 353 25.95 -0.12 -4.38
N THR A 354 27.04 -0.07 -5.14
CA THR A 354 27.97 1.07 -5.23
C THR A 354 27.33 2.29 -5.93
N SER A 355 26.00 2.34 -6.01
CA SER A 355 25.21 3.26 -6.83
C SER A 355 24.32 4.15 -5.96
N GLN A 356 23.89 5.29 -6.49
CA GLN A 356 22.96 6.23 -5.85
C GLN A 356 21.55 5.66 -5.55
N PHE A 357 21.30 4.39 -5.92
CA PHE A 357 20.05 3.68 -5.68
C PHE A 357 20.12 2.87 -4.41
N LEU A 358 19.19 3.11 -3.49
CA LEU A 358 19.11 2.37 -2.25
C LEU A 358 17.95 1.37 -2.32
N ALA A 359 18.27 0.13 -2.67
CA ALA A 359 17.31 -0.98 -2.70
C ALA A 359 17.31 -1.68 -1.34
N ARG A 360 16.19 -1.67 -0.61
CA ARG A 360 16.01 -2.38 0.66
C ARG A 360 15.01 -3.53 0.48
N PRO A 361 15.34 -4.77 0.84
CA PRO A 361 14.32 -5.81 0.92
C PRO A 361 13.36 -5.52 2.08
N VAL A 362 12.08 -5.82 1.90
CA VAL A 362 11.04 -5.71 2.94
C VAL A 362 10.92 -7.06 3.62
N LEU A 363 11.36 -7.16 4.88
CA LEU A 363 11.28 -8.39 5.67
C LEU A 363 9.89 -8.51 6.33
N ASP A 364 9.19 -9.60 6.06
CA ASP A 364 8.08 -10.07 6.88
C ASP A 364 8.61 -10.86 8.09
N THR A 365 8.31 -10.35 9.28
CA THR A 365 8.69 -10.98 10.55
C THR A 365 7.76 -12.14 10.94
N HIS A 366 6.70 -12.41 10.15
CA HIS A 366 5.70 -13.44 10.40
C HIS A 366 5.69 -14.57 9.35
N GLY A 367 6.81 -14.74 8.61
CA GLY A 367 6.98 -15.83 7.67
C GLY A 367 6.92 -17.23 8.30
N TRP A 368 6.52 -18.22 7.50
CA TRP A 368 6.52 -19.63 7.92
C TRP A 368 7.93 -20.21 7.94
N ASP A 369 8.15 -21.29 8.69
CA ASP A 369 9.39 -22.08 8.58
C ASP A 369 9.62 -22.45 7.10
N HIS A 370 10.83 -22.23 6.60
CA HIS A 370 11.28 -22.34 5.20
C HIS A 370 10.88 -21.21 4.24
N ASP A 371 10.24 -20.13 4.71
CA ASP A 371 10.11 -18.91 3.92
C ASP A 371 11.33 -18.00 4.13
N CYS A 372 11.82 -17.36 3.06
CA CYS A 372 12.93 -16.40 3.16
C CYS A 372 12.51 -15.10 3.86
N GLY A 373 11.21 -14.95 4.15
CA GLY A 373 10.65 -13.82 4.88
C GLY A 373 10.76 -12.50 4.13
N TYR A 374 11.01 -12.52 2.82
CA TYR A 374 11.09 -11.32 1.99
C TYR A 374 9.84 -11.20 1.11
N ASP A 375 8.92 -10.34 1.53
CA ASP A 375 7.63 -10.15 0.85
C ASP A 375 7.63 -8.97 -0.12
N GLY A 376 8.76 -8.26 -0.23
CA GLY A 376 8.86 -7.13 -1.15
C GLY A 376 10.23 -6.48 -1.25
N VAL A 377 10.30 -5.48 -2.12
CA VAL A 377 11.47 -4.63 -2.34
C VAL A 377 11.02 -3.18 -2.23
N ASN A 378 11.75 -2.39 -1.45
CA ASN A 378 11.64 -0.94 -1.39
C ASN A 378 12.85 -0.33 -2.12
N LEU A 379 12.61 0.52 -3.11
CA LEU A 379 13.62 1.19 -3.90
C LEU A 379 13.52 2.68 -3.59
N GLU A 380 14.55 3.23 -2.96
CA GLU A 380 14.66 4.66 -2.68
C GLU A 380 15.72 5.28 -3.59
N TYR A 381 15.35 6.37 -4.26
CA TYR A 381 16.20 7.13 -5.14
C TYR A 381 16.04 8.62 -4.88
N SER A 382 17.14 9.31 -4.63
CA SER A 382 17.16 10.76 -4.45
C SER A 382 18.18 11.34 -5.41
N LEU A 383 17.75 12.22 -6.31
CA LEU A 383 18.57 12.80 -7.36
C LEU A 383 18.31 14.30 -7.49
N ALA A 384 19.35 15.09 -7.72
CA ALA A 384 19.21 16.47 -8.16
C ALA A 384 19.04 16.51 -9.70
N ILE A 385 17.84 16.81 -10.18
CA ILE A 385 17.57 17.00 -11.62
C ILE A 385 18.16 18.35 -12.05
N ALA A 386 19.03 18.32 -13.07
CA ALA A 386 19.76 19.48 -13.58
C ALA A 386 20.54 20.26 -12.50
N SER A 387 20.95 19.59 -11.41
CA SER A 387 21.63 20.20 -10.24
C SER A 387 20.84 21.30 -9.52
N GLN A 388 19.58 21.53 -9.88
CA GLN A 388 18.75 22.64 -9.38
C GLN A 388 17.47 22.17 -8.70
N PHE A 389 16.88 21.07 -9.18
CA PHE A 389 15.59 20.55 -8.70
C PHE A 389 15.78 19.22 -7.98
N PRO A 390 15.78 19.18 -6.64
CA PRO A 390 15.86 17.92 -5.92
C PRO A 390 14.58 17.09 -6.16
N ALA A 391 14.79 15.84 -6.56
CA ALA A 391 13.77 14.85 -6.79
C ALA A 391 13.99 13.65 -5.86
N ALA A 392 12.90 13.14 -5.29
CA ALA A 392 12.90 11.93 -4.49
C ALA A 392 11.85 10.96 -5.05
N VAL A 393 12.24 9.72 -5.26
CA VAL A 393 11.39 8.64 -5.75
C VAL A 393 11.53 7.46 -4.79
N THR A 394 10.42 7.03 -4.20
CA THR A 394 10.36 5.80 -3.42
C THR A 394 9.37 4.85 -4.07
N LEU A 395 9.79 3.62 -4.32
CA LEU A 395 9.00 2.56 -4.92
C LEU A 395 9.04 1.33 -4.04
N GLN A 396 7.94 1.07 -3.35
CA GLN A 396 7.75 -0.15 -2.58
C GLN A 396 6.83 -1.10 -3.35
N VAL A 397 7.35 -2.27 -3.67
CA VAL A 397 6.60 -3.35 -4.31
C VAL A 397 6.56 -4.51 -3.33
N THR A 398 5.36 -4.93 -2.92
CA THR A 398 5.19 -6.15 -2.13
C THR A 398 4.34 -7.15 -2.92
N LYS A 399 4.72 -8.42 -2.85
CA LYS A 399 4.08 -9.51 -3.57
C LYS A 399 3.96 -10.71 -2.65
N ASP A 400 2.75 -10.94 -2.15
CA ASP A 400 2.37 -12.17 -1.45
C ASP A 400 1.76 -13.17 -2.46
N LYS A 401 1.56 -14.43 -2.05
CA LYS A 401 0.90 -15.50 -2.82
C LYS A 401 -0.49 -15.11 -3.32
N LYS A 402 -1.19 -14.23 -2.59
CA LYS A 402 -2.58 -13.84 -2.89
C LYS A 402 -2.72 -12.39 -3.35
N ASP A 403 -1.88 -11.50 -2.82
CA ASP A 403 -2.02 -10.06 -3.01
C ASP A 403 -0.73 -9.43 -3.53
N PHE A 404 -0.89 -8.49 -4.45
CA PHE A 404 0.20 -7.70 -5.01
C PHE A 404 -0.08 -6.23 -4.73
N SER A 405 0.86 -5.53 -4.09
CA SER A 405 0.73 -4.13 -3.73
C SER A 405 1.92 -3.33 -4.28
N ILE A 406 1.59 -2.18 -4.88
CA ILE A 406 2.58 -1.22 -5.37
C ILE A 406 2.28 0.12 -4.70
N HIS A 407 3.32 0.72 -4.15
CA HIS A 407 3.35 2.08 -3.63
C HIS A 407 4.51 2.82 -4.29
N LEU A 408 4.20 3.84 -5.09
CA LEU A 408 5.17 4.78 -5.68
C LEU A 408 4.90 6.16 -5.08
N ASP A 409 5.92 6.83 -4.57
CA ASP A 409 5.88 8.24 -4.17
C ASP A 409 7.03 8.95 -4.88
N SER A 410 6.70 9.76 -5.88
CA SER A 410 7.66 10.56 -6.64
C SER A 410 7.38 12.03 -6.37
N SER A 411 8.40 12.80 -6.00
CA SER A 411 8.28 14.24 -5.76
C SER A 411 9.48 14.98 -6.29
N VAL A 412 9.25 16.18 -6.81
CA VAL A 412 10.26 17.12 -7.31
C VAL A 412 9.97 18.48 -6.69
N SER A 413 10.99 19.14 -6.15
CA SER A 413 10.84 20.49 -5.59
C SER A 413 11.68 21.52 -6.33
N ALA A 414 11.22 22.76 -6.31
CA ALA A 414 11.85 23.94 -6.86
C ALA A 414 11.86 25.03 -5.78
N LYS A 415 13.04 25.54 -5.44
CA LYS A 415 13.17 26.66 -4.51
C LYS A 415 13.03 27.98 -5.27
N HIS A 416 12.20 28.88 -4.74
CA HIS A 416 11.97 30.22 -5.26
C HIS A 416 12.46 31.23 -4.20
N GLY A 417 13.74 31.61 -4.29
CA GLY A 417 14.40 32.48 -3.31
C GLY A 417 14.62 31.82 -1.94
N GLU A 418 14.83 32.64 -0.90
CA GLU A 418 15.07 32.15 0.48
C GLU A 418 13.78 31.74 1.22
N ASN A 419 12.62 32.24 0.78
CA ASN A 419 11.35 32.15 1.53
C ASN A 419 10.25 31.31 0.85
N GLY A 420 10.49 30.76 -0.34
CA GLY A 420 9.48 30.04 -1.12
C GLY A 420 9.99 28.72 -1.68
N SER A 421 9.13 27.71 -1.73
CA SER A 421 9.40 26.49 -2.51
C SER A 421 8.10 25.89 -3.06
N SER A 422 8.15 25.41 -4.28
CA SER A 422 7.06 24.67 -4.93
C SER A 422 7.48 23.22 -5.09
N MET A 423 6.53 22.29 -4.98
CA MET A 423 6.73 20.86 -5.12
C MET A 423 5.65 20.30 -6.04
N ALA A 424 6.06 19.45 -6.98
CA ALA A 424 5.16 18.62 -7.78
C ALA A 424 5.40 17.15 -7.39
N GLY A 425 4.32 16.41 -7.19
CA GLY A 425 4.36 15.00 -6.79
C GLY A 425 3.47 14.12 -7.65
N PHE A 426 3.87 12.88 -7.83
CA PHE A 426 3.14 11.82 -8.49
C PHE A 426 3.22 10.54 -7.67
N ASP A 427 2.08 10.08 -7.18
CA ASP A 427 2.00 8.91 -6.31
C ASP A 427 1.13 7.84 -6.98
N ILE A 428 1.51 6.58 -6.82
CA ILE A 428 0.68 5.43 -7.16
C ILE A 428 0.45 4.64 -5.88
N GLN A 429 -0.81 4.38 -5.55
CA GLN A 429 -1.17 3.62 -4.37
C GLN A 429 -2.22 2.59 -4.70
N ASN A 430 -2.11 1.38 -4.12
CA ASN A 430 -3.16 0.38 -4.22
C ASN A 430 -4.29 0.67 -3.21
N ILE A 431 -5.51 0.89 -3.70
CA ILE A 431 -6.74 1.04 -2.90
C ILE A 431 -7.63 -0.17 -3.17
N GLY A 432 -7.50 -1.21 -2.32
CA GLY A 432 -8.18 -2.47 -2.50
C GLY A 432 -7.58 -3.29 -3.65
N LYS A 433 -8.30 -3.41 -4.77
CA LYS A 433 -7.84 -4.10 -5.99
C LYS A 433 -7.55 -3.15 -7.16
N GLN A 434 -7.63 -1.83 -6.93
CA GLN A 434 -7.49 -0.80 -7.95
C GLN A 434 -6.30 0.10 -7.61
N LEU A 435 -5.59 0.54 -8.64
CA LEU A 435 -4.53 1.53 -8.50
C LEU A 435 -5.12 2.94 -8.53
N ALA A 436 -4.74 3.76 -7.55
CA ALA A 436 -5.01 5.17 -7.51
C ALA A 436 -3.76 5.92 -7.99
N TYR A 437 -3.94 6.83 -8.94
CA TYR A 437 -2.89 7.72 -9.43
C TYR A 437 -3.13 9.11 -8.87
N ILE A 438 -2.20 9.67 -8.11
CA ILE A 438 -2.36 10.95 -7.42
C ILE A 438 -1.34 11.93 -7.97
N ILE A 439 -1.81 12.99 -8.61
CA ILE A 439 -0.99 14.14 -9.03
C ILE A 439 -1.13 15.21 -7.96
N ARG A 440 -0.02 15.77 -7.50
CA ARG A 440 0.02 16.75 -6.40
C ARG A 440 0.86 17.95 -6.78
N GLY A 441 0.41 19.13 -6.38
CA GLY A 441 1.18 20.36 -6.46
C GLY A 441 1.06 21.11 -5.14
N GLU A 442 2.16 21.30 -4.44
CA GLU A 442 2.22 22.03 -3.16
C GLU A 442 3.13 23.24 -3.29
N THR A 443 2.80 24.34 -2.64
CA THR A 443 3.67 25.51 -2.55
C THR A 443 3.75 25.98 -1.11
N LYS A 444 4.96 26.15 -0.61
CA LYS A 444 5.28 26.60 0.75
C LYS A 444 5.90 27.98 0.68
N PHE A 445 5.42 28.86 1.55
CA PHE A 445 5.89 30.22 1.71
C PHE A 445 6.14 30.52 3.18
N LYS A 446 7.25 31.22 3.46
CA LYS A 446 7.61 31.70 4.79
C LYS A 446 7.16 33.16 4.90
N ASN A 447 6.05 33.39 5.61
CA ASN A 447 5.41 34.71 5.68
C ASN A 447 5.97 35.58 6.83
N LEU A 448 6.56 34.95 7.86
CA LEU A 448 7.25 35.60 9.00
C LEU A 448 8.43 34.73 9.45
N LYS A 449 9.40 35.27 10.22
CA LYS A 449 10.59 34.52 10.71
C LYS A 449 10.26 33.16 11.38
N LYS A 450 9.04 32.97 11.90
CA LYS A 450 8.59 31.77 12.62
C LYS A 450 7.32 31.10 12.07
N ASN A 451 6.72 31.61 10.98
CA ASN A 451 5.50 31.03 10.40
C ASN A 451 5.74 30.52 8.96
N LYS A 452 5.37 29.26 8.72
CA LYS A 452 5.43 28.59 7.42
C LYS A 452 4.01 28.22 6.98
N THR A 453 3.57 28.79 5.87
CA THR A 453 2.26 28.51 5.28
C THR A 453 2.45 27.70 3.99
N ALA A 454 1.65 26.66 3.81
CA ALA A 454 1.65 25.78 2.66
C ALA A 454 0.25 25.69 2.05
N ALA A 455 0.17 25.71 0.73
CA ALA A 455 -1.06 25.47 -0.01
C ALA A 455 -0.81 24.38 -1.05
N GLY A 456 -1.71 23.40 -1.14
CA GLY A 456 -1.59 22.24 -2.00
C GLY A 456 -2.86 21.92 -2.75
N ILE A 457 -2.70 21.42 -3.96
CA ILE A 457 -3.76 20.87 -4.81
C ILE A 457 -3.41 19.42 -5.09
N SER A 458 -4.38 18.52 -5.00
CA SER A 458 -4.22 17.12 -5.41
C SER A 458 -5.33 16.69 -6.35
N ILE A 459 -4.98 15.86 -7.33
CA ILE A 459 -5.92 15.25 -8.26
C ILE A 459 -5.68 13.74 -8.20
N THR A 460 -6.68 12.99 -7.77
CA THR A 460 -6.60 11.53 -7.68
C THR A 460 -7.50 10.87 -8.72
N PHE A 461 -6.92 10.01 -9.55
CA PHE A 461 -7.61 9.16 -10.50
C PHE A 461 -7.75 7.76 -9.88
N LEU A 462 -8.98 7.30 -9.66
CA LEU A 462 -9.30 5.96 -9.18
C LEU A 462 -10.27 5.30 -10.16
N GLY A 463 -9.75 4.53 -11.11
CA GLY A 463 -10.55 3.96 -12.20
C GLY A 463 -11.16 5.04 -13.08
N GLU A 464 -12.50 5.11 -13.12
CA GLU A 464 -13.25 6.15 -13.85
C GLU A 464 -13.55 7.40 -12.98
N ASN A 465 -13.22 7.36 -11.69
CA ASN A 465 -13.51 8.45 -10.76
C ASN A 465 -12.33 9.40 -10.67
N VAL A 466 -12.59 10.70 -10.78
CA VAL A 466 -11.61 11.77 -10.55
C VAL A 466 -12.01 12.53 -9.29
N ALA A 467 -11.12 12.53 -8.31
CA ALA A 467 -11.25 13.31 -7.10
C ALA A 467 -10.28 14.51 -7.15
N THR A 468 -10.77 15.68 -6.74
CA THR A 468 -9.96 16.91 -6.69
C THR A 468 -9.93 17.39 -5.24
N GLY A 469 -8.73 17.67 -4.75
CA GLY A 469 -8.46 18.03 -3.37
C GLY A 469 -7.72 19.35 -3.26
N LEU A 470 -8.08 20.13 -2.24
CA LEU A 470 -7.38 21.34 -1.83
C LEU A 470 -6.93 21.18 -0.38
N LYS A 471 -5.69 21.57 -0.10
CA LYS A 471 -5.06 21.55 1.22
C LYS A 471 -4.47 22.92 1.52
N VAL A 472 -4.65 23.38 2.74
CA VAL A 472 -3.91 24.50 3.32
C VAL A 472 -3.33 24.01 4.62
N GLU A 473 -2.09 24.36 4.90
CA GLU A 473 -1.38 23.98 6.10
C GLU A 473 -0.62 25.20 6.61
N ASP A 474 -0.68 25.45 7.91
CA ASP A 474 0.03 26.54 8.56
C ASP A 474 0.77 26.01 9.79
N GLN A 475 2.03 26.39 9.91
CA GLN A 475 2.91 25.93 10.95
C GLN A 475 3.53 27.10 11.71
N ILE A 476 3.23 27.15 13.01
CA ILE A 476 3.67 28.20 13.91
C ILE A 476 4.60 27.57 14.96
N ALA A 477 5.84 28.03 15.00
CA ALA A 477 6.81 27.65 16.03
C ALA A 477 6.91 28.75 17.12
N TRP A 478 6.78 28.35 18.38
CA TRP A 478 6.96 29.21 19.55
C TRP A 478 8.20 28.79 20.34
N GLY A 479 9.29 29.54 20.13
CA GLY A 479 10.60 29.24 20.72
C GLY A 479 11.14 27.89 20.25
N LYS A 480 12.05 27.31 21.05
CA LYS A 480 12.71 26.03 20.73
C LYS A 480 11.85 24.79 21.04
N GLN A 481 10.81 24.94 21.85
CA GLN A 481 10.08 23.81 22.47
C GLN A 481 8.73 23.49 21.85
N TRP A 482 7.99 24.47 21.32
CA TRP A 482 6.61 24.26 20.91
C TRP A 482 6.43 24.56 19.43
N ALA A 483 5.77 23.65 18.72
CA ALA A 483 5.33 23.87 17.35
C ALA A 483 3.89 23.41 17.19
N LEU A 484 3.06 24.25 16.57
CA LEU A 484 1.68 23.94 16.20
C LEU A 484 1.60 23.86 14.69
N VAL A 485 1.10 22.73 14.17
CA VAL A 485 0.83 22.51 12.75
C VAL A 485 -0.68 22.33 12.60
N GLY A 486 -1.33 23.23 11.86
CA GLY A 486 -2.73 23.10 11.50
C GLY A 486 -2.85 22.84 10.00
N SER A 487 -3.44 21.72 9.59
CA SER A 487 -3.79 21.46 8.19
C SER A 487 -5.29 21.34 8.02
N ALA A 488 -5.82 21.88 6.93
CA ALA A 488 -7.22 21.83 6.57
C ALA A 488 -7.35 21.58 5.09
N GLY A 489 -8.41 20.87 4.69
CA GLY A 489 -8.57 20.50 3.31
C GLY A 489 -9.94 19.95 2.99
N THR A 490 -10.21 19.90 1.69
CA THR A 490 -11.44 19.32 1.15
C THR A 490 -11.10 18.48 -0.06
N ILE A 491 -11.84 17.38 -0.24
CA ILE A 491 -11.75 16.56 -1.43
C ILE A 491 -13.16 16.34 -2.00
N ARG A 492 -13.29 16.49 -3.31
CA ARG A 492 -14.57 16.38 -4.03
C ARG A 492 -14.48 15.37 -5.14
N CYS A 493 -15.48 14.49 -5.24
CA CYS A 493 -15.61 13.51 -6.31
C CYS A 493 -17.09 13.31 -6.68
N GLN A 494 -17.42 13.45 -7.98
CA GLN A 494 -18.74 13.09 -8.56
C GLN A 494 -20.01 13.61 -7.82
N GLY A 495 -19.89 14.70 -7.07
CA GLY A 495 -21.00 15.32 -6.32
C GLY A 495 -20.84 15.26 -4.79
N ASP A 496 -20.07 14.30 -4.27
CA ASP A 496 -19.76 14.18 -2.85
C ASP A 496 -18.53 15.01 -2.48
N ALA A 497 -18.53 15.58 -1.28
CA ALA A 497 -17.40 16.29 -0.70
C ALA A 497 -17.09 15.76 0.71
N ALA A 498 -15.81 15.60 1.01
CA ALA A 498 -15.32 15.42 2.36
C ALA A 498 -14.50 16.64 2.77
N TYR A 499 -14.62 17.03 4.03
CA TYR A 499 -13.88 18.14 4.63
C TYR A 499 -13.09 17.60 5.81
N GLY A 500 -11.88 18.07 6.02
CA GLY A 500 -11.10 17.62 7.16
C GLY A 500 -10.10 18.66 7.62
N ALA A 501 -9.76 18.56 8.90
CA ALA A 501 -8.76 19.38 9.55
C ALA A 501 -7.96 18.53 10.52
N ASN A 502 -6.65 18.72 10.54
CA ASN A 502 -5.74 18.13 11.51
C ASN A 502 -5.03 19.25 12.26
N PHE A 503 -4.88 19.09 13.57
CA PHE A 503 -4.11 19.98 14.43
C PHE A 503 -3.10 19.14 15.20
N GLU A 504 -1.82 19.41 15.02
CA GLU A 504 -0.73 18.73 15.70
C GLU A 504 0.04 19.72 16.57
N LEU A 505 0.03 19.50 17.88
CA LEU A 505 0.85 20.21 18.85
C LEU A 505 2.06 19.36 19.21
N GLN A 506 3.25 19.82 18.83
CA GLN A 506 4.52 19.20 19.17
C GLN A 506 5.18 19.94 20.31
N ARG A 507 5.56 19.21 21.35
CA ARG A 507 6.40 19.66 22.46
C ARG A 507 7.73 18.92 22.39
N ARG A 508 8.81 19.68 22.38
CA ARG A 508 10.20 19.21 22.37
C ARG A 508 10.91 19.69 23.62
N GLU A 509 11.96 18.97 24.01
CA GLU A 509 12.86 19.38 25.08
C GLU A 509 13.67 20.64 24.67
N LEU A 510 14.12 21.43 25.65
CA LEU A 510 14.91 22.65 25.40
C LEU A 510 16.22 22.35 24.65
N ASP A 511 16.80 21.18 24.91
CA ASP A 511 18.05 20.70 24.31
C ASP A 511 17.85 19.91 23.00
N TYR A 512 16.65 19.91 22.39
CA TYR A 512 16.42 19.23 21.11
C TYR A 512 17.32 19.83 20.00
N PRO A 513 18.01 19.02 19.16
CA PRO A 513 17.83 17.58 18.92
C PRO A 513 18.64 16.63 19.82
N ILE A 514 19.44 17.15 20.76
CA ILE A 514 20.24 16.34 21.70
C ILE A 514 19.33 15.66 22.73
N GLY A 515 18.34 16.41 23.23
CA GLY A 515 17.20 15.88 23.97
C GLY A 515 16.29 15.06 23.04
N GLN A 516 16.09 13.78 23.36
CA GLN A 516 15.26 12.87 22.55
C GLN A 516 13.82 12.79 23.04
N ILE A 517 13.43 13.64 23.99
CA ILE A 517 12.07 13.70 24.53
C ILE A 517 11.21 14.55 23.61
N GLN A 518 10.20 13.93 23.01
CA GLN A 518 9.21 14.59 22.16
C GLN A 518 7.81 14.10 22.50
N SER A 519 6.87 15.02 22.65
CA SER A 519 5.45 14.71 22.82
C SER A 519 4.65 15.39 21.71
N THR A 520 3.93 14.61 20.92
CA THR A 520 3.05 15.10 19.86
C THR A 520 1.61 14.77 20.20
N TYR A 521 0.75 15.78 20.15
CA TYR A 521 -0.70 15.66 20.36
C TYR A 521 -1.40 16.06 19.06
N GLY A 522 -1.96 15.09 18.36
CA GLY A 522 -2.68 15.25 17.10
C GLY A 522 -4.19 15.10 17.28
N LEU A 523 -4.95 16.07 16.79
CA LEU A 523 -6.40 16.02 16.66
C LEU A 523 -6.75 15.99 15.18
N SER A 524 -7.60 15.06 14.75
CA SER A 524 -8.09 14.92 13.38
C SER A 524 -9.61 14.97 13.37
N LEU A 525 -10.17 15.79 12.49
CA LEU A 525 -11.60 15.99 12.33
C LEU A 525 -11.93 15.82 10.85
N ILE A 526 -12.81 14.89 10.50
CA ILE A 526 -13.22 14.61 9.13
C ILE A 526 -14.74 14.57 9.06
N LYS A 527 -15.34 15.32 8.14
CA LYS A 527 -16.78 15.34 7.87
C LYS A 527 -17.04 14.74 6.48
N TRP A 528 -17.89 13.73 6.39
CA TRP A 528 -18.31 13.12 5.13
C TRP A 528 -19.76 12.64 5.23
N ARG A 529 -20.60 12.97 4.22
CA ARG A 529 -22.02 12.58 4.14
C ARG A 529 -22.87 12.85 5.40
N GLY A 530 -22.50 13.87 6.19
CA GLY A 530 -23.21 14.23 7.42
C GLY A 530 -22.61 13.62 8.69
N ASP A 531 -21.76 12.60 8.55
CA ASP A 531 -21.06 11.95 9.66
C ASP A 531 -19.74 12.67 9.96
N TRP A 532 -19.43 12.79 11.25
CA TRP A 532 -18.18 13.33 11.74
C TRP A 532 -17.31 12.21 12.31
N ALA A 533 -16.10 12.08 11.81
CA ALA A 533 -15.03 11.26 12.37
C ALA A 533 -14.06 12.17 13.12
N LEU A 534 -13.90 11.92 14.42
CA LEU A 534 -12.99 12.65 15.29
C LEU A 534 -11.98 11.64 15.84
N GLY A 535 -10.70 11.95 15.69
CA GLY A 535 -9.60 11.08 16.11
C GLY A 535 -8.57 11.88 16.90
N PHE A 536 -8.14 11.35 18.03
CA PHE A 536 -7.08 11.93 18.85
C PHE A 536 -5.92 10.96 18.91
N ASN A 537 -4.75 11.39 18.45
CA ASN A 537 -3.52 10.62 18.38
C ASN A 537 -2.46 11.30 19.23
N THR A 538 -1.88 10.56 20.16
CA THR A 538 -0.78 11.03 21.00
C THR A 538 0.43 10.15 20.79
N LEU A 539 1.59 10.79 20.72
CA LEU A 539 2.89 10.14 20.66
C LEU A 539 3.76 10.78 21.74
N ALA A 540 4.21 10.00 22.71
CA ALA A 540 5.19 10.42 23.70
C ALA A 540 6.43 9.56 23.55
N GLN A 541 7.55 10.18 23.19
CA GLN A 541 8.86 9.55 23.11
C GLN A 541 9.72 10.10 24.23
N PHE A 542 10.33 9.20 25.01
CA PHE A 542 11.25 9.56 26.08
C PHE A 542 12.33 8.48 26.25
N SER A 543 13.52 8.89 26.67
CA SER A 543 14.62 7.98 27.02
C SER A 543 14.56 7.63 28.51
N VAL A 544 14.61 6.34 28.83
CA VAL A 544 14.69 5.85 30.22
C VAL A 544 16.12 5.37 30.45
N GLY A 545 16.95 6.24 31.03
CA GLY A 545 18.39 6.00 31.19
C GLY A 545 19.15 6.11 29.85
N ARG A 546 20.37 5.57 29.81
CA ARG A 546 21.31 5.71 28.68
C ARG A 546 20.99 4.86 27.47
N ASN A 547 20.49 3.65 27.75
CA ASN A 547 20.46 2.56 26.80
C ASN A 547 19.04 2.08 26.48
N SER A 548 18.02 2.81 26.92
CA SER A 548 16.62 2.47 26.64
C SER A 548 15.82 3.67 26.15
N LYS A 549 15.13 3.49 25.02
CA LYS A 549 14.17 4.46 24.47
C LYS A 549 12.78 3.86 24.52
N VAL A 550 11.81 4.65 24.95
CA VAL A 550 10.41 4.26 25.04
C VAL A 550 9.59 5.25 24.20
N ALA A 551 8.77 4.72 23.30
CA ALA A 551 7.80 5.49 22.55
C ALA A 551 6.41 4.91 22.80
N VAL A 552 5.52 5.72 23.36
CA VAL A 552 4.13 5.39 23.62
C VAL A 552 3.27 6.12 22.58
N ARG A 553 2.50 5.37 21.81
CA ARG A 553 1.48 5.89 20.90
C ARG A 553 0.12 5.50 21.45
N ALA A 554 -0.79 6.45 21.60
CA ALA A 554 -2.18 6.17 21.94
C ALA A 554 -3.11 6.93 21.00
N GLY A 555 -3.94 6.21 20.26
CA GLY A 555 -4.95 6.75 19.35
C GLY A 555 -6.35 6.35 19.80
N ILE A 556 -7.31 7.28 19.75
CA ILE A 556 -8.72 7.05 20.07
C ILE A 556 -9.55 7.66 18.94
N ASN A 557 -10.62 6.98 18.50
CA ASN A 557 -11.61 7.56 17.59
C ASN A 557 -13.00 7.68 18.22
N ASN A 558 -13.89 8.38 17.51
CA ASN A 558 -15.30 8.61 17.84
C ASN A 558 -16.17 7.35 18.04
N LYS A 559 -15.75 6.17 17.58
CA LYS A 559 -16.39 4.87 17.80
C LYS A 559 -15.85 4.13 19.03
N LEU A 560 -15.12 4.82 19.91
CA LEU A 560 -14.48 4.26 21.11
C LEU A 560 -13.47 3.14 20.81
N SER A 561 -13.08 2.96 19.54
CA SER A 561 -11.99 2.06 19.18
C SER A 561 -10.68 2.82 19.35
N GLY A 562 -9.86 2.40 20.31
CA GLY A 562 -8.53 2.96 20.55
C GLY A 562 -7.43 1.91 20.40
N GLN A 563 -6.25 2.36 20.00
CA GLN A 563 -5.04 1.53 19.96
C GLN A 563 -3.96 2.19 20.78
N ILE A 564 -3.38 1.44 21.72
CA ILE A 564 -2.19 1.84 22.47
C ILE A 564 -1.05 0.95 21.99
N THR A 565 0.04 1.56 21.55
CA THR A 565 1.26 0.88 21.12
C THR A 565 2.44 1.42 21.91
N VAL A 566 3.09 0.55 22.67
CA VAL A 566 4.30 0.87 23.42
C VAL A 566 5.48 0.20 22.72
N ARG A 567 6.40 0.99 22.19
CA ARG A 567 7.64 0.52 21.60
C ARG A 567 8.79 0.81 22.56
N THR A 568 9.39 -0.23 23.10
CA THR A 568 10.60 -0.16 23.92
C THR A 568 11.79 -0.68 23.11
N SER A 569 12.88 0.08 23.08
CA SER A 569 14.15 -0.36 22.51
C SER A 569 15.20 -0.25 23.60
N SER A 570 15.78 -1.37 24.01
CA SER A 570 16.79 -1.44 25.08
C SER A 570 17.96 -2.33 24.65
N SER A 571 19.19 -1.87 24.86
CA SER A 571 20.39 -2.69 24.58
C SER A 571 20.84 -3.55 25.76
N ASP A 572 20.42 -3.23 26.99
CA ASP A 572 21.00 -3.78 28.21
C ASP A 572 20.06 -4.73 28.98
N HIS A 573 18.75 -4.62 28.76
CA HIS A 573 17.75 -5.36 29.53
C HIS A 573 16.88 -6.25 28.63
N LEU A 574 17.43 -7.43 28.31
CA LEU A 574 16.72 -8.52 27.62
C LEU A 574 15.47 -9.00 28.41
N SER A 575 15.43 -8.74 29.72
CA SER A 575 14.28 -9.00 30.59
C SER A 575 13.02 -8.20 30.24
N ILE A 576 13.14 -7.04 29.57
CA ILE A 576 11.99 -6.26 29.11
C ILE A 576 11.23 -7.03 28.00
N ALA A 577 11.92 -7.86 27.22
CA ALA A 577 11.28 -8.74 26.24
C ALA A 577 10.36 -9.79 26.90
N LEU A 578 10.68 -10.22 28.14
CA LEU A 578 9.84 -11.15 28.89
C LEU A 578 8.48 -10.54 29.28
N ALA A 579 8.37 -9.20 29.37
CA ALA A 579 7.08 -8.55 29.58
C ALA A 579 6.12 -8.76 28.39
N GLY A 580 6.65 -9.03 27.18
CA GLY A 580 5.87 -9.44 26.01
C GLY A 580 5.19 -10.81 26.15
N ILE A 581 5.59 -11.62 27.14
CA ILE A 581 4.96 -12.91 27.45
C ILE A 581 3.64 -12.70 28.22
N ILE A 582 3.48 -11.58 28.94
CA ILE A 582 2.30 -11.32 29.78
C ILE A 582 1.00 -11.25 28.95
N PRO A 583 0.92 -10.52 27.82
CA PRO A 583 -0.26 -10.56 26.95
C PRO A 583 -0.54 -11.96 26.40
N LEU A 584 0.52 -12.73 26.06
CA LEU A 584 0.40 -14.09 25.54
C LEU A 584 -0.15 -15.04 26.60
N ALA A 585 0.38 -14.97 27.83
CA ALA A 585 -0.09 -15.72 28.98
C ALA A 585 -1.53 -15.36 29.35
N SER A 586 -1.91 -14.07 29.27
CA SER A 586 -3.29 -13.62 29.48
C SER A 586 -4.24 -14.14 28.40
N ALA A 587 -3.82 -14.14 27.13
CA ALA A 587 -4.61 -14.69 26.04
C ALA A 587 -4.79 -16.22 26.16
N VAL A 588 -3.73 -16.94 26.52
CA VAL A 588 -3.77 -18.38 26.80
C VAL A 588 -4.64 -18.67 28.01
N TYR A 589 -4.51 -17.89 29.09
CA TYR A 589 -5.35 -18.01 30.29
C TYR A 589 -6.83 -17.79 29.97
N LYS A 590 -7.18 -16.74 29.22
CA LYS A 590 -8.56 -16.50 28.76
C LYS A 590 -9.10 -17.59 27.83
N LYS A 591 -8.22 -18.29 27.09
CA LYS A 591 -8.60 -19.39 26.19
C LYS A 591 -8.77 -20.72 26.94
N LEU A 592 -7.99 -20.95 28.00
CA LEU A 592 -8.07 -22.14 28.86
C LEU A 592 -9.17 -22.02 29.93
N TRP A 593 -9.40 -20.81 30.42
CA TRP A 593 -10.52 -20.45 31.29
C TRP A 593 -11.36 -19.37 30.59
N PRO A 594 -12.26 -19.77 29.66
CA PRO A 594 -13.31 -18.87 29.23
C PRO A 594 -14.15 -18.55 30.46
N ALA A 595 -14.03 -17.33 30.97
CA ALA A 595 -14.84 -16.89 32.10
C ALA A 595 -16.31 -17.02 31.70
N ALA A 596 -17.04 -17.87 32.43
CA ALA A 596 -18.48 -17.84 32.46
C ALA A 596 -18.88 -16.50 33.12
N GLY A 597 -19.26 -15.52 32.30
CA GLY A 597 -19.89 -14.28 32.77
C GLY A 597 -19.25 -13.00 32.26
N GLU A 598 -19.59 -12.62 31.03
CA GLU A 598 -19.87 -11.21 30.72
C GLU A 598 -21.16 -11.16 29.88
N ASN A 599 -22.29 -11.20 30.57
CA ASN A 599 -23.56 -10.72 30.05
C ASN A 599 -23.46 -9.20 29.91
N TYR A 600 -22.94 -8.71 28.79
CA TYR A 600 -23.27 -7.35 28.35
C TYR A 600 -24.48 -7.45 27.42
N SER A 601 -25.62 -7.06 27.99
CA SER A 601 -26.88 -6.80 27.29
C SER A 601 -26.65 -5.76 26.22
N ILE A 602 -26.76 -6.16 24.95
CA ILE A 602 -26.93 -5.23 23.83
C ILE A 602 -28.43 -4.92 23.78
N TYR A 603 -28.80 -3.78 24.38
CA TYR A 603 -29.95 -2.99 23.99
C TYR A 603 -29.52 -1.54 23.87
#